data_AF-A0A453LI79-F1
#
_entry.id   AF-A0A453LI79-F1
#
_cell.length_a   1.000
_cell.length_b   1.000
_cell.length_c   1.000
_cell.angle_alpha   90.00
_cell.angle_beta   90.00
_cell.angle_gamma   90.00
#
_symmetry.space_group_name_H-M   'P 1'
#
loop_
_entity.id
_entity.type
_entity.pdbx_description
1 polymer ?
#
loop_
_entity_poly.entity_id
_entity_poly.type
_entity_poly.pdbx_seq_one_letter_code
_entity_poly.pdbx_strand_id
1 'polypeptide(L)'
;MFTEAITVNAPEFLENIQIPQRASYIRVIMLELSRIASHLLWLGPYMAELGAQAPFFYIFTRLRGSSYDLFEAATGMRMMHNYFRIGGVAADLPYGWIDKCLDFCDYFLRGVVEYQQLVTQNPIFLERVEGVGFISGEEAVNWGSYRDRCYELLEYNGIFVK
;
A
#
# COMPACT_ATOMS: atom_id res chain seq x y z
N MET A 1 -3.44 1.30 9.44
CA MET A 1 -4.75 0.63 9.58
C MET A 1 -4.66 -0.89 9.60
N PHE A 2 -3.67 -1.54 8.96
CA PHE A 2 -3.52 -3.01 9.03
C PHE A 2 -3.39 -3.54 10.47
N THR A 3 -2.63 -2.86 11.33
CA THR A 3 -2.50 -3.20 12.75
C THR A 3 -3.84 -3.13 13.49
N GLU A 4 -4.60 -2.04 13.27
CA GLU A 4 -5.94 -1.87 13.83
C GLU A 4 -6.88 -3.01 13.40
N ALA A 5 -6.83 -3.41 12.11
CA ALA A 5 -7.68 -4.47 11.60
C ALA A 5 -7.38 -5.82 12.26
N ILE A 6 -6.12 -6.17 12.49
CA ILE A 6 -5.75 -7.42 13.17
C ILE A 6 -6.25 -7.41 14.62
N THR A 7 -6.07 -6.29 15.33
CA THR A 7 -6.49 -6.16 16.73
C THR A 7 -8.01 -6.21 16.92
N VAL A 8 -8.78 -5.86 15.88
CA VAL A 8 -10.24 -5.85 15.90
C VAL A 8 -10.82 -7.18 15.41
N ASN A 9 -10.22 -7.77 14.37
CA ASN A 9 -10.71 -9.04 13.81
C ASN A 9 -10.50 -10.23 14.78
N ALA A 10 -9.42 -10.22 15.57
CA ALA A 10 -9.16 -11.28 16.55
C ALA A 10 -10.28 -11.44 17.61
N PRO A 11 -10.68 -10.39 18.35
CA PRO A 11 -11.78 -10.50 19.29
C PRO A 11 -13.15 -10.71 18.61
N GLU A 12 -13.38 -10.13 17.43
CA GLU A 12 -14.63 -10.37 16.66
C GLU A 12 -14.79 -11.84 16.27
N PHE A 13 -13.69 -12.51 15.93
CA PHE A 13 -13.67 -13.94 15.62
C PHE A 13 -13.92 -14.80 16.87
N LEU A 14 -13.30 -14.45 18.01
CA LEU A 14 -13.48 -15.18 19.27
C LEU A 14 -14.93 -15.12 19.78
N GLU A 15 -15.55 -13.95 19.68
CA GLU A 15 -16.93 -13.69 20.14
C GLU A 15 -18.00 -13.96 19.07
N ASN A 16 -17.62 -14.42 17.87
CA ASN A 16 -18.51 -14.65 16.72
C ASN A 16 -19.42 -13.45 16.39
N ILE A 17 -18.88 -12.23 16.49
CA ILE A 17 -19.64 -11.00 16.25
C ILE A 17 -19.79 -10.79 14.73
N GLN A 18 -21.03 -10.74 14.24
CA GLN A 18 -21.29 -10.42 12.84
C GLN A 18 -21.20 -8.91 12.59
N ILE A 19 -20.26 -8.52 11.74
CA ILE A 19 -20.05 -7.12 11.35
C ILE A 19 -21.08 -6.76 10.26
N PRO A 20 -21.67 -5.55 10.29
CA PRO A 20 -22.53 -5.07 9.21
C PRO A 20 -21.81 -5.07 7.85
N GLN A 21 -22.52 -5.43 6.78
CA GLN A 21 -21.94 -5.51 5.42
C GLN A 21 -21.28 -4.20 4.97
N ARG A 22 -21.92 -3.06 5.25
CA ARG A 22 -21.38 -1.72 4.94
C ARG A 22 -20.03 -1.46 5.63
N ALA A 23 -19.91 -1.84 6.90
CA ALA A 23 -18.67 -1.69 7.66
C ALA A 23 -17.55 -2.57 7.10
N SER A 24 -17.86 -3.78 6.63
CA SER A 24 -16.90 -4.66 5.95
C SER A 24 -16.34 -4.01 4.68
N TYR A 25 -17.19 -3.45 3.81
CA TYR A 25 -16.74 -2.77 2.60
C TYR A 25 -15.86 -1.56 2.89
N ILE A 26 -16.24 -0.73 3.88
CA ILE A 26 -15.43 0.42 4.29
C ILE A 26 -14.06 -0.03 4.79
N ARG A 27 -14.00 -1.11 5.61
CA ARG A 27 -12.73 -1.69 6.07
C ARG A 27 -11.85 -2.11 4.90
N VAL A 28 -12.39 -2.82 3.92
CA VAL A 28 -11.63 -3.27 2.74
C VAL A 28 -11.08 -2.07 1.95
N ILE A 29 -11.91 -1.07 1.65
CA ILE A 29 -11.48 0.13 0.92
C ILE A 29 -10.34 0.84 1.67
N MET A 30 -10.50 1.04 2.97
CA MET A 30 -9.49 1.70 3.81
C MET A 30 -8.19 0.89 3.91
N LEU A 31 -8.29 -0.45 3.96
CA LEU A 31 -7.12 -1.33 3.94
C LEU A 31 -6.37 -1.27 2.62
N GLU A 32 -7.08 -1.26 1.49
CA GLU A 32 -6.44 -1.18 0.16
C GLU A 32 -5.82 0.21 -0.10
N LEU A 33 -6.45 1.30 0.37
CA LEU A 33 -5.81 2.62 0.38
C LEU A 33 -4.54 2.62 1.26
N SER A 34 -4.60 1.97 2.42
CA SER A 34 -3.43 1.82 3.29
C SER A 34 -2.35 0.94 2.65
N ARG A 35 -2.72 -0.01 1.79
CA ARG A 35 -1.80 -0.84 1.00
C ARG A 35 -1.03 0.03 0.01
N ILE A 36 -1.73 0.87 -0.74
CA ILE A 36 -1.14 1.80 -1.71
C ILE A 36 -0.15 2.73 -0.99
N ALA A 37 -0.56 3.35 0.13
CA ALA A 37 0.30 4.22 0.91
C ALA A 37 1.56 3.51 1.42
N SER A 38 1.47 2.22 1.78
CA SER A 38 2.61 1.40 2.20
C SER A 38 3.59 1.13 1.05
N HIS A 39 3.08 0.80 -0.15
CA HIS A 39 3.95 0.55 -1.31
C HIS A 39 4.66 1.83 -1.76
N LEU A 40 3.99 2.98 -1.69
CA LEU A 40 4.62 4.28 -1.96
C LEU A 40 5.70 4.63 -0.94
N LEU A 41 5.48 4.28 0.34
CA LEU A 41 6.48 4.44 1.40
C LEU A 41 7.68 3.50 1.21
N TRP A 42 7.49 2.32 0.64
CA TRP A 42 8.61 1.44 0.29
C TRP A 42 9.37 1.97 -0.93
N LEU A 43 8.67 2.31 -2.00
CA LEU A 43 9.27 2.73 -3.26
C LEU A 43 10.06 4.04 -3.13
N GLY A 44 9.53 5.02 -2.39
CA GLY A 44 10.15 6.34 -2.33
C GLY A 44 11.56 6.34 -1.73
N PRO A 45 11.77 5.93 -0.46
CA PRO A 45 13.10 5.87 0.16
C PRO A 45 14.03 4.93 -0.59
N TYR A 46 13.52 3.82 -1.13
CA TYR A 46 14.31 2.91 -1.97
C TYR A 46 14.91 3.64 -3.18
N MET A 47 14.12 4.46 -3.88
CA MET A 47 14.63 5.30 -4.97
C MET A 47 15.64 6.34 -4.49
N ALA A 48 15.43 6.92 -3.30
CA ALA A 48 16.36 7.88 -2.72
C ALA A 48 17.73 7.23 -2.41
N GLU A 49 17.75 6.01 -1.87
CA GLU A 49 18.97 5.23 -1.62
C GLU A 49 19.69 4.86 -2.92
N LEU A 50 18.95 4.62 -4.00
CA LEU A 50 19.53 4.42 -5.33
C LEU A 50 20.04 5.72 -5.98
N GLY A 51 19.88 6.87 -5.32
CA GLY A 51 20.37 8.17 -5.78
C GLY A 51 19.35 8.99 -6.58
N ALA A 52 18.13 8.48 -6.78
CA ALA A 52 17.06 9.18 -7.47
C ALA A 52 16.21 10.00 -6.48
N GLN A 53 16.70 11.21 -6.15
CA GLN A 53 16.04 12.10 -5.18
C GLN A 53 14.77 12.78 -5.73
N ALA A 54 14.72 13.07 -7.03
CA ALA A 54 13.55 13.70 -7.65
C ALA A 54 12.26 12.86 -7.57
N PRO A 55 12.25 11.56 -7.92
CA PRO A 55 11.05 10.73 -7.80
C PRO A 55 10.62 10.55 -6.34
N PHE A 56 11.56 10.55 -5.37
CA PHE A 56 11.22 10.53 -3.94
C PHE A 56 10.30 11.70 -3.56
N PHE A 57 10.67 12.94 -3.90
CA PHE A 57 9.82 14.09 -3.59
C PHE A 57 8.48 14.04 -4.32
N TYR A 58 8.46 13.58 -5.57
CA TYR A 58 7.23 13.46 -6.36
C TYR A 58 6.25 12.46 -5.71
N ILE A 59 6.74 11.27 -5.29
CA ILE A 59 5.94 10.22 -4.63
C ILE A 59 5.37 10.71 -3.30
N PHE A 60 6.20 11.33 -2.45
CA PHE A 60 5.79 11.73 -1.10
C PHE A 60 4.86 12.95 -1.09
N THR A 61 5.18 13.97 -1.88
CA THR A 61 4.41 15.22 -1.86
C THR A 61 3.10 15.11 -2.62
N ARG A 62 3.05 14.37 -3.74
CA ARG A 62 1.85 14.30 -4.57
C ARG A 62 1.00 13.07 -4.27
N LEU A 63 1.50 11.87 -4.55
CA LEU A 63 0.67 10.66 -4.41
C LEU A 63 0.33 10.33 -2.96
N ARG A 64 1.36 10.27 -2.09
CA ARG A 64 1.18 9.91 -0.69
C ARG A 64 0.44 11.00 0.09
N GLY A 65 0.72 12.28 -0.20
CA GLY A 65 -0.02 13.42 0.34
C GLY A 65 -1.53 13.32 0.08
N SER A 66 -1.93 13.12 -1.18
CA SER A 66 -3.35 13.01 -1.53
C SER A 66 -4.05 11.80 -0.89
N SER A 67 -3.34 10.68 -0.67
CA SER A 67 -3.90 9.56 0.09
C SER A 67 -4.15 9.92 1.56
N TYR A 68 -3.31 10.78 2.17
CA TYR A 68 -3.51 11.26 3.53
C TYR A 68 -4.66 12.24 3.67
N ASP A 69 -4.93 13.04 2.64
CA ASP A 69 -6.09 13.94 2.65
C ASP A 69 -7.42 13.14 2.65
N LEU A 70 -7.46 11.97 1.98
CA LEU A 70 -8.62 11.05 2.05
C LEU A 70 -8.80 10.47 3.45
N PHE A 71 -7.70 10.11 4.12
CA PHE A 71 -7.74 9.57 5.48
C PHE A 71 -8.11 10.62 6.52
N GLU A 72 -7.61 11.84 6.36
CA GLU A 72 -7.98 12.99 7.19
C GLU A 72 -9.46 13.32 7.01
N ALA A 73 -9.97 13.30 5.78
CA ALA A 73 -11.40 13.52 5.53
C ALA A 73 -12.29 12.47 6.22
N ALA A 74 -11.85 11.21 6.30
CA ALA A 74 -12.64 10.14 6.91
C ALA A 74 -12.53 10.06 8.44
N THR A 75 -11.35 10.32 8.99
CA THR A 75 -11.04 10.02 10.40
C THR A 75 -10.62 11.25 11.21
N GLY A 76 -10.36 12.38 10.56
CA GLY A 76 -9.81 13.60 11.16
C GLY A 76 -8.32 13.53 11.46
N MET A 77 -7.66 12.39 11.23
CA MET A 77 -6.24 12.17 11.51
C MET A 77 -5.53 11.63 10.27
N ARG A 78 -4.25 12.01 10.10
CA ARG A 78 -3.43 11.61 8.93
C ARG A 78 -2.69 10.29 9.08
N MET A 79 -2.35 9.85 10.30
CA MET A 79 -1.51 8.66 10.51
C MET A 79 -2.08 7.67 11.52
N MET A 80 -2.48 8.15 12.69
CA MET A 80 -3.08 7.32 13.74
C MET A 80 -4.59 7.49 13.64
N HIS A 81 -5.27 6.55 12.99
CA HIS A 81 -6.65 6.76 12.55
C HIS A 81 -7.66 6.30 13.59
N ASN A 82 -7.32 5.28 14.41
CA ASN A 82 -8.20 4.71 15.44
C ASN A 82 -9.64 4.50 14.92
N TYR A 83 -9.74 4.08 13.66
CA TYR A 83 -10.98 4.12 12.89
C TYR A 83 -11.73 2.80 12.98
N PHE A 84 -10.99 1.69 13.02
CA PHE A 84 -11.59 0.39 13.27
C PHE A 84 -11.85 0.20 14.76
N ARG A 85 -13.07 -0.24 15.07
CA ARG A 85 -13.53 -0.56 16.43
C ARG A 85 -14.17 -1.93 16.40
N ILE A 86 -14.14 -2.61 17.54
CA ILE A 86 -14.81 -3.92 17.71
C ILE A 86 -16.30 -3.73 17.38
N GLY A 87 -16.80 -4.53 16.44
CA GLY A 87 -18.17 -4.47 15.93
C GLY A 87 -18.36 -3.62 14.66
N GLY A 88 -17.32 -2.96 14.16
CA GLY A 88 -17.41 -2.23 12.88
C GLY A 88 -16.42 -1.08 12.72
N VAL A 89 -16.97 0.12 12.54
CA VAL A 89 -16.21 1.34 12.23
C VAL A 89 -16.67 2.46 13.16
N ALA A 90 -15.77 3.35 13.57
CA ALA A 90 -16.07 4.45 14.49
C ALA A 90 -17.07 5.47 13.91
N ALA A 91 -16.94 5.80 12.62
CA ALA A 91 -17.80 6.74 11.91
C ALA A 91 -18.04 6.26 10.48
N ASP A 92 -19.16 6.68 9.88
CA ASP A 92 -19.43 6.45 8.46
C ASP A 92 -18.67 7.49 7.61
N LEU A 93 -18.55 7.21 6.31
CA LEU A 93 -17.87 8.09 5.38
C LEU A 93 -18.64 9.40 5.18
N PRO A 94 -17.97 10.56 5.10
CA PRO A 94 -18.64 11.82 4.83
C PRO A 94 -19.19 11.87 3.39
N TYR A 95 -20.21 12.70 3.18
CA TYR A 95 -20.83 12.87 1.87
C TYR A 95 -19.81 13.37 0.83
N GLY A 96 -19.80 12.76 -0.36
CA GLY A 96 -18.86 13.09 -1.44
C GLY A 96 -17.45 12.51 -1.27
N TRP A 97 -17.20 11.67 -0.25
CA TRP A 97 -15.90 11.01 -0.08
C TRP A 97 -15.61 9.99 -1.18
N ILE A 98 -16.64 9.27 -1.64
CA ILE A 98 -16.51 8.25 -2.67
C ILE A 98 -16.03 8.87 -3.99
N ASP A 99 -16.60 10.01 -4.38
CA ASP A 99 -16.23 10.72 -5.61
C ASP A 99 -14.76 11.17 -5.55
N LYS A 100 -14.33 11.72 -4.41
CA LYS A 100 -12.91 12.08 -4.18
C LYS A 100 -11.98 10.86 -4.23
N CYS A 101 -12.44 9.72 -3.75
CA CYS A 101 -11.66 8.48 -3.82
C CYS A 101 -11.50 8.00 -5.27
N LEU A 102 -12.53 8.15 -6.10
CA LEU A 102 -12.46 7.83 -7.53
C LEU A 102 -11.52 8.77 -8.28
N ASP A 103 -11.63 10.09 -8.02
CA ASP A 103 -10.71 11.08 -8.59
C ASP A 103 -9.25 10.79 -8.21
N PHE A 104 -9.03 10.37 -6.96
CA PHE A 104 -7.71 9.94 -6.50
C PHE A 104 -7.21 8.70 -7.24
N CYS A 105 -8.06 7.70 -7.48
CA CYS A 105 -7.68 6.50 -8.24
C CYS A 105 -7.25 6.86 -9.67
N ASP A 106 -7.98 7.75 -10.35
CA ASP A 106 -7.63 8.21 -11.69
C ASP A 106 -6.30 8.99 -11.71
N TYR A 107 -6.10 9.85 -10.72
CA TYR A 107 -4.85 10.59 -10.55
C TYR A 107 -3.66 9.66 -10.24
N PHE A 108 -3.88 8.68 -9.36
CA PHE A 108 -2.88 7.70 -8.95
C PHE A 108 -2.41 6.86 -10.15
N LEU A 109 -3.34 6.39 -10.98
CA LEU A 109 -3.01 5.61 -12.19
C LEU A 109 -2.10 6.38 -13.15
N ARG A 110 -2.36 7.68 -13.36
CA ARG A 110 -1.48 8.53 -14.18
C ARG A 110 -0.09 8.66 -13.58
N GLY A 111 -0.02 8.89 -12.26
CA GLY A 111 1.25 8.94 -11.54
C GLY A 111 2.06 7.66 -11.72
N VAL A 112 1.44 6.49 -11.51
CA VAL A 112 2.11 5.18 -11.65
C VAL A 112 2.74 4.99 -13.02
N VAL A 113 2.06 5.38 -14.10
CA VAL A 113 2.59 5.28 -15.47
C VAL A 113 3.84 6.16 -15.63
N GLU A 114 3.81 7.39 -15.12
CA GLU A 114 4.97 8.29 -15.15
C GLU A 114 6.16 7.72 -14.37
N TYR A 115 5.93 7.16 -13.17
CA TYR A 115 7.00 6.52 -12.39
C TYR A 115 7.57 5.29 -13.08
N GLN A 116 6.72 4.47 -13.69
CA GLN A 116 7.16 3.28 -14.42
C GLN A 116 8.08 3.67 -15.58
N GLN A 117 7.75 4.73 -16.31
CA GLN A 117 8.60 5.26 -17.39
C GLN A 117 9.96 5.75 -16.87
N LEU A 118 9.99 6.40 -15.70
CA LEU A 118 11.22 6.95 -15.13
C LEU A 118 12.13 5.88 -14.49
N VAL A 119 11.54 4.82 -13.96
CA VAL A 119 12.25 3.82 -13.16
C VAL A 119 12.56 2.55 -13.95
N THR A 120 11.58 1.97 -14.64
CA THR A 120 11.66 0.60 -15.14
C THR A 120 12.72 0.43 -16.23
N GLN A 121 12.97 1.46 -17.03
CA GLN A 121 13.97 1.40 -18.11
C GLN A 121 15.27 2.13 -17.76
N ASN A 122 15.47 2.53 -16.51
CA ASN A 122 16.70 3.22 -16.12
C ASN A 122 17.85 2.21 -15.96
N PRO A 123 18.94 2.30 -16.75
CA PRO A 123 20.06 1.37 -16.66
C PRO A 123 20.73 1.38 -15.28
N ILE A 124 20.75 2.54 -14.60
CA ILE A 124 21.31 2.67 -13.24
C ILE A 124 20.49 1.88 -12.22
N PHE A 125 19.18 1.80 -12.45
CA PHE A 125 18.28 1.03 -11.60
C PHE A 125 18.50 -0.47 -11.81
N LEU A 126 18.54 -0.92 -13.08
CA LEU A 126 18.75 -2.33 -13.40
C LEU A 126 20.11 -2.85 -12.90
N GLU A 127 21.20 -2.11 -13.11
CA GLU A 127 22.54 -2.49 -12.66
C GLU A 127 22.63 -2.69 -11.13
N ARG A 128 21.82 -1.98 -10.35
CA ARG A 128 21.84 -2.04 -8.88
C ARG A 128 20.92 -3.11 -8.29
N VAL A 129 19.93 -3.56 -9.06
CA VAL A 129 18.88 -4.46 -8.59
C VAL A 129 19.06 -5.87 -9.15
N GLU A 130 19.54 -5.97 -10.39
CA GLU A 130 19.79 -7.24 -11.05
C GLU A 130 20.94 -7.99 -10.36
N GLY A 131 20.68 -9.23 -9.94
CA GLY A 131 21.68 -10.07 -9.29
C GLY A 131 21.83 -9.91 -7.79
N VAL A 132 20.96 -9.13 -7.12
CA VAL A 132 21.01 -8.92 -5.66
C VAL A 132 19.84 -9.63 -4.97
N GLY A 133 20.15 -10.37 -3.89
CA GLY A 133 19.12 -10.93 -3.00
C GLY A 133 18.48 -12.25 -3.46
N PHE A 134 19.26 -13.14 -4.08
CA PHE A 134 18.79 -14.48 -4.42
C PHE A 134 18.41 -15.27 -3.17
N ILE A 135 17.16 -15.74 -3.14
CA ILE A 135 16.63 -16.62 -2.10
C ILE A 135 15.87 -17.74 -2.81
N SER A 136 16.21 -19.00 -2.52
CA SER A 136 15.45 -20.13 -3.04
C SER A 136 14.08 -20.23 -2.36
N GLY A 137 13.08 -20.79 -3.06
CA GLY A 137 11.74 -20.94 -2.49
C GLY A 137 11.70 -21.76 -1.20
N GLU A 138 12.57 -22.76 -1.07
CA GLU A 138 12.69 -23.59 0.13
C GLU A 138 13.35 -22.81 1.30
N GLU A 139 14.38 -22.01 1.02
CA GLU A 139 15.00 -21.14 2.04
C GLU A 139 14.03 -20.05 2.52
N ALA A 140 13.24 -19.46 1.62
CA ALA A 140 12.25 -18.46 1.98
C ALA A 140 11.21 -19.02 2.98
N VAL A 141 10.73 -20.24 2.75
CA VAL A 141 9.78 -20.92 3.65
C VAL A 141 10.44 -21.28 4.97
N ASN A 142 11.67 -21.81 4.95
CA ASN A 142 12.42 -22.15 6.16
C ASN A 142 12.70 -20.92 7.05
N TRP A 143 12.88 -19.74 6.45
CA TRP A 143 13.06 -18.48 7.17
C TRP A 143 11.74 -17.79 7.53
N GLY A 144 10.59 -18.36 7.17
CA GLY A 144 9.28 -17.77 7.44
C GLY A 144 9.01 -16.47 6.67
N SER A 145 9.70 -16.26 5.54
CA SER A 145 9.48 -15.11 4.67
C SER A 145 8.24 -15.35 3.81
N TYR A 146 7.17 -14.58 4.06
CA TYR A 146 5.93 -14.66 3.29
C TYR A 146 5.99 -13.77 2.04
N ARG A 147 5.56 -14.31 0.90
CA ARG A 147 5.69 -13.72 -0.45
C ARG A 147 4.69 -12.56 -0.64
N ASP A 148 5.17 -11.36 -0.97
CA ASP A 148 4.32 -10.28 -1.47
C ASP A 148 3.96 -10.56 -2.95
N ARG A 149 2.67 -10.48 -3.29
CA ARG A 149 2.17 -10.82 -4.63
C ARG A 149 2.73 -9.92 -5.75
N CYS A 150 3.29 -8.76 -5.40
CA CYS A 150 3.99 -7.88 -6.35
C CYS A 150 5.29 -8.49 -6.91
N TYR A 151 5.90 -9.47 -6.22
CA TYR A 151 7.10 -10.16 -6.70
C TYR A 151 6.81 -11.11 -7.88
N GLU A 152 5.58 -11.61 -8.05
CA GLU A 152 5.21 -12.49 -9.18
C GLU A 152 5.31 -11.77 -10.55
N LEU A 153 5.08 -10.45 -10.59
CA LEU A 153 5.21 -9.65 -11.83
C LEU A 153 6.67 -9.39 -12.21
N LEU A 154 7.59 -9.46 -11.24
CA LEU A 154 9.03 -9.36 -11.45
C LEU A 154 9.65 -10.72 -11.84
N GLU A 155 9.07 -11.84 -11.37
CA GLU A 155 9.38 -13.19 -11.86
C GLU A 155 9.01 -13.33 -13.35
N TYR A 156 7.87 -12.79 -13.79
CA TYR A 156 7.42 -12.86 -15.20
C TYR A 156 8.32 -12.11 -16.21
N ASN A 157 9.13 -11.15 -15.75
CA ASN A 157 10.07 -10.41 -16.59
C ASN A 157 11.51 -10.91 -16.50
N GLY A 158 11.76 -12.04 -15.81
CA GLY A 158 13.08 -12.68 -15.77
C GLY A 158 14.17 -11.89 -15.02
N ILE A 159 13.79 -10.90 -14.20
CA ILE A 159 14.75 -10.02 -13.49
C ILE A 159 15.31 -10.70 -12.23
N PHE A 160 14.64 -11.74 -11.70
CA PHE A 160 14.98 -12.33 -10.40
C PHE A 160 15.22 -13.85 -10.38
N VAL A 161 15.26 -14.57 -11.51
CA VAL A 161 15.50 -16.02 -11.50
C VAL A 161 16.48 -16.46 -12.59
N LYS A 162 17.61 -17.01 -12.14
CA LYS A 162 18.14 -18.28 -12.65
C LYS A 162 18.03 -19.32 -11.55
#